data_AF-A0A9E3YJA3-F1
#
_entry.id   AF-A0A9E3YJA3-F1
#
_cell.length_a   1.000
_cell.length_b   1.000
_cell.length_c   1.000
_cell.angle_alpha   90.00
_cell.angle_beta   90.00
_cell.angle_gamma   90.00
#
_symmetry.space_group_name_H-M   'P 1'
#
loop_
_entity.id
_entity.type
_entity.pdbx_description
1 polymer ?
#
loop_
_entity_poly.entity_id
_entity_poly.type
_entity_poly.pdbx_seq_one_letter_code
_entity_poly.pdbx_strand_id
1 'polypeptide(L)'
;MFGIDAPELDHPYGQKSKWAVIRMCQDQVVTAELHESVSYDRKVARCVLPDGRDIGAELVRMGLALDWPKFSGGRYGHLEPAGIRRKLWRADARQKGRMPQAR
;
A
#
# COMPACT_ATOMS: atom_id res chain seq x y z
N MET A 1 1.38 0.02 -6.99
CA MET A 1 1.66 1.30 -6.28
C MET A 1 3.02 1.18 -5.62
N PHE A 2 3.75 2.28 -5.55
CA PHE A 2 5.10 2.31 -5.02
C PHE A 2 5.13 2.10 -3.49
N GLY A 3 6.00 1.20 -3.01
CA GLY A 3 6.48 1.20 -1.63
C GLY A 3 5.53 0.72 -0.52
N ILE A 4 4.34 0.21 -0.82
CA ILE A 4 3.37 -0.25 0.20
C ILE A 4 2.89 -1.68 -0.05
N ASP A 5 2.47 -2.38 1.01
CA ASP A 5 1.76 -3.67 0.94
C ASP A 5 0.37 -3.54 1.58
N ALA A 6 -0.67 -3.62 0.75
CA ALA A 6 -2.05 -3.63 1.21
C ALA A 6 -2.57 -5.08 1.26
N PRO A 7 -3.54 -5.40 2.14
CA PRO A 7 -4.17 -6.72 2.13
C PRO A 7 -4.83 -7.02 0.78
N GLU A 8 -4.68 -8.25 0.29
CA GLU A 8 -5.40 -8.74 -0.89
C GLU A 8 -6.91 -8.70 -0.68
N LEU A 9 -7.69 -8.68 -1.76
CA LEU A 9 -9.15 -8.50 -1.71
C LEU A 9 -9.90 -9.54 -0.87
N ASP A 10 -9.37 -10.76 -0.81
CA ASP A 10 -9.88 -11.90 -0.05
C ASP A 10 -9.29 -11.98 1.38
N HIS A 11 -8.34 -11.11 1.72
CA HIS A 11 -7.80 -10.99 3.06
C HIS A 11 -8.65 -10.04 3.92
N PRO A 12 -8.61 -10.20 5.26
CA PRO A 12 -9.19 -9.22 6.17
C PRO A 12 -8.72 -7.80 5.83
N TYR A 13 -9.66 -6.86 5.81
CA TYR A 13 -9.46 -5.45 5.45
C TYR A 13 -9.13 -5.16 3.96
N GLY A 14 -8.99 -6.17 3.09
CA GLY A 14 -8.73 -5.96 1.66
C GLY A 14 -9.80 -5.13 0.94
N GLN A 15 -11.07 -5.47 1.17
CA GLN A 15 -12.20 -4.67 0.66
C GLN A 15 -12.18 -3.24 1.20
N LYS A 16 -11.80 -3.03 2.46
CA LYS A 16 -11.72 -1.70 3.06
C LYS A 16 -10.63 -0.86 2.40
N SER A 17 -9.47 -1.46 2.12
CA SER A 17 -8.37 -0.81 1.38
C SER A 17 -8.79 -0.45 -0.05
N LYS A 18 -9.43 -1.37 -0.78
CA LYS A 18 -10.00 -1.11 -2.10
C LYS A 18 -10.94 0.11 -2.09
N TRP A 19 -11.94 0.11 -1.20
CA TRP A 19 -12.93 1.18 -1.14
C TRP A 19 -12.34 2.52 -0.68
N ALA A 20 -11.28 2.51 0.13
CA ALA A 20 -10.57 3.74 0.49
C ALA A 20 -9.90 4.39 -0.73
N VAL A 21 -9.23 3.59 -1.57
CA VAL A 21 -8.64 4.10 -2.83
C VAL A 21 -9.74 4.63 -3.76
N ILE A 22 -10.82 3.87 -3.96
CA ILE A 22 -11.93 4.30 -4.81
C ILE A 22 -12.47 5.66 -4.36
N ARG A 23 -12.77 5.82 -3.05
CA ARG A 23 -13.29 7.09 -2.52
C ARG A 23 -12.32 8.26 -2.65
N MET A 24 -11.01 8.01 -2.55
CA MET A 24 -10.01 9.07 -2.71
C MET A 24 -9.85 9.50 -4.16
N CYS A 25 -9.95 8.56 -5.11
CA CYS A 25 -9.74 8.81 -6.52
C CYS A 25 -11.01 9.21 -7.28
N GLN A 26 -12.18 8.97 -6.71
CA GLN A 26 -13.45 9.25 -7.37
C GLN A 26 -13.55 10.74 -7.72
N ASP A 27 -13.83 11.00 -8.99
CA ASP A 27 -13.93 12.35 -9.58
C ASP A 27 -12.64 13.18 -9.46
N GLN A 28 -11.47 12.53 -9.31
CA GLN A 28 -10.16 13.17 -9.25
C GLN A 28 -9.28 12.76 -10.44
N VAL A 29 -8.48 13.72 -10.93
CA VAL A 29 -7.35 13.43 -11.83
C VAL A 29 -6.15 13.05 -10.97
N VAL A 30 -5.69 11.81 -11.08
CA VAL A 30 -4.56 11.29 -10.30
C VAL A 30 -3.27 11.36 -11.12
N THR A 31 -2.24 12.03 -10.60
CA THR A 31 -0.91 12.03 -11.22
C THR A 31 -0.13 10.79 -10.79
N ALA A 32 0.33 10.00 -11.76
CA ALA A 32 1.18 8.85 -11.53
C ALA A 32 2.64 9.17 -11.85
N GLU A 33 3.46 9.30 -10.83
CA GLU A 33 4.91 9.50 -10.96
C GLU A 33 5.61 8.14 -11.01
N LEU A 34 6.09 7.80 -12.20
CA LEU A 34 6.73 6.51 -12.45
C LEU A 34 8.05 6.41 -11.66
N HIS A 35 8.25 5.27 -11.03
CA HIS A 35 9.51 4.89 -10.42
C HIS A 35 10.23 3.92 -11.37
N GLU A 36 11.52 4.13 -11.60
CA GLU A 36 12.34 3.37 -12.57
C GLU A 36 12.46 1.88 -12.22
N SER A 37 12.12 1.50 -10.98
CA SER A 37 12.05 0.10 -10.57
C SER A 37 10.91 -0.64 -11.26
N VAL A 38 11.23 -1.40 -12.30
CA VAL A 38 10.31 -2.32 -12.95
C VAL A 38 10.15 -3.56 -12.06
N SER A 39 8.92 -3.81 -11.59
CA SER A 39 8.58 -5.08 -10.95
C SER A 39 7.84 -5.92 -11.99
N TYR A 40 8.55 -6.82 -12.68
CA TYR A 40 7.99 -7.66 -13.75
C TYR A 40 7.41 -6.81 -14.90
N ASP A 41 6.21 -7.14 -15.38
CA ASP A 41 5.46 -6.48 -16.44
C ASP A 41 4.67 -5.24 -15.95
N ARG A 42 4.80 -4.88 -14.66
CA ARG A 42 4.03 -3.79 -14.06
C ARG A 42 4.86 -2.53 -13.89
N LYS A 43 4.27 -1.41 -14.32
CA LYS A 43 4.75 -0.07 -13.96
C LYS A 43 4.47 0.19 -12.49
N VAL A 44 5.50 0.64 -11.77
CA VAL A 44 5.39 1.07 -10.38
C VAL A 44 5.40 2.59 -10.35
N ALA A 45 4.45 3.19 -9.63
CA ALA A 45 4.34 4.63 -9.53
C ALA A 45 3.92 5.07 -8.12
N ARG A 46 4.36 6.26 -7.72
CA ARG A 46 3.76 7.03 -6.64
C ARG A 46 2.56 7.79 -7.23
N CYS A 47 1.40 7.69 -6.60
CA CYS A 47 0.18 8.30 -7.12
C CYS A 47 -0.26 9.45 -6.21
N VAL A 48 -0.47 10.63 -6.80
CA VAL A 48 -0.70 11.89 -6.09
C VAL A 48 -2.04 12.49 -6.54
N LEU A 49 -2.83 12.95 -5.57
CA LEU A 49 -4.09 13.67 -5.79
C LEU A 49 -3.83 15.14 -6.16
N PRO A 50 -4.81 15.86 -6.74
CA PRO A 50 -4.65 17.27 -7.11
C PRO A 50 -4.29 18.19 -5.94
N ASP A 51 -4.68 17.82 -4.72
CA ASP A 51 -4.36 18.55 -3.48
C ASP A 51 -2.98 18.20 -2.89
N GLY A 52 -2.18 17.39 -3.61
CA GLY A 52 -0.82 17.02 -3.24
C GLY A 52 -0.71 15.79 -2.34
N ARG A 53 -1.83 15.17 -1.92
CA ARG A 53 -1.79 13.96 -1.09
C ARG A 53 -1.26 12.76 -1.88
N ASP A 54 -0.32 12.03 -1.28
CA ASP A 54 0.16 10.73 -1.76
C ASP A 54 -0.80 9.63 -1.30
N ILE A 55 -1.47 8.97 -2.25
CA ILE A 55 -2.47 7.93 -1.97
C ILE A 55 -1.87 6.77 -1.17
N GLY A 56 -0.62 6.39 -1.42
CA GLY A 56 0.06 5.34 -0.67
C GLY A 56 0.29 5.73 0.78
N ALA A 57 0.72 6.98 1.02
CA ALA A 57 0.88 7.55 2.36
C ALA A 57 -0.46 7.59 3.11
N GLU A 58 -1.55 7.98 2.44
CA GLU A 58 -2.90 7.98 3.00
C GLU A 58 -3.32 6.59 3.47
N LEU A 59 -3.10 5.56 2.65
CA LEU A 59 -3.44 4.18 3.01
C LEU A 59 -2.67 3.68 4.24
N VAL A 60 -1.39 4.01 4.33
CA VAL A 60 -0.57 3.64 5.49
C VAL A 60 -1.09 4.34 6.74
N ARG A 61 -1.34 5.66 6.67
CA ARG A 61 -1.88 6.44 7.80
C ARG A 61 -3.25 5.95 8.28
N MET A 62 -4.10 5.50 7.35
CA MET A 62 -5.42 4.94 7.69
C MET A 62 -5.33 3.52 8.27
N GLY A 63 -4.15 2.90 8.31
CA GLY A 63 -3.98 1.51 8.72
C GLY A 63 -4.68 0.53 7.75
N LEU A 64 -4.53 0.80 6.46
CA LEU A 64 -5.07 0.03 5.33
C LEU A 64 -3.98 -0.52 4.40
N ALA A 65 -2.73 -0.12 4.62
CA ALA A 65 -1.53 -0.70 4.04
C ALA A 65 -0.38 -0.63 5.06
N LEU A 66 0.66 -1.41 4.84
CA LEU A 66 1.94 -1.30 5.53
C LEU A 66 2.96 -0.63 4.61
N ASP A 67 3.90 0.09 5.21
CA ASP A 67 5.13 0.44 4.52
C ASP A 67 5.88 -0.85 4.15
N TRP A 68 6.45 -0.88 2.95
CA TRP A 68 7.33 -1.96 2.53
C TRP A 68 8.76 -1.42 2.34
N PRO A 69 9.58 -1.39 3.41
CA PRO A 69 10.90 -0.76 3.40
C PRO A 69 11.83 -1.23 2.28
N LYS A 70 11.70 -2.50 1.86
CA LYS A 70 12.43 -3.09 0.72
C LYS A 70 12.29 -2.27 -0.57
N PHE A 71 11.12 -1.66 -0.80
CA PHE A 71 10.83 -0.88 -2.00
C PHE A 71 10.70 0.61 -1.72
N SER A 72 10.18 0.99 -0.56
CA SER A 72 9.96 2.40 -0.20
C SER A 72 11.19 3.09 0.38
N GLY A 73 12.20 2.34 0.83
CA GLY A 73 13.30 2.85 1.64
C GLY A 73 12.89 3.26 3.06
N GLY A 74 11.76 2.77 3.57
CA GLY A 74 11.22 3.16 4.89
C GLY A 74 10.38 4.43 4.87
N ARG A 75 10.09 4.98 3.67
CA ARG A 75 9.44 6.28 3.47
C ARG A 75 8.16 6.45 4.27
N TYR A 76 7.32 5.41 4.38
CA TYR A 76 6.02 5.51 5.01
C TYR A 76 5.97 4.92 6.43
N GLY A 77 7.07 4.36 6.93
CA GLY A 77 7.07 3.66 8.23
C GLY A 77 6.61 4.53 9.40
N HIS A 78 6.92 5.82 9.37
CA HIS A 78 6.50 6.79 10.40
C HIS A 78 4.99 7.10 10.38
N LEU A 79 4.27 6.70 9.33
CA LEU A 79 2.82 6.86 9.20
C LEU A 79 2.04 5.64 9.71
N GLU A 80 2.72 4.51 9.97
CA GLU A 80 2.07 3.29 10.42
C GLU A 80 1.43 3.47 11.81
N PRO A 81 0.11 3.28 11.95
CA PRO A 81 -0.54 3.34 13.26
C PRO A 81 -0.02 2.24 14.19
N ALA A 82 0.02 2.51 15.49
CA ALA A 82 0.45 1.53 16.49
C ALA A 82 -0.33 0.20 16.36
N GLY A 83 0.41 -0.91 16.33
CA GLY A 83 -0.16 -2.26 16.23
C GLY A 83 -0.68 -2.67 14.85
N ILE A 84 -0.52 -1.84 13.81
CA ILE A 84 -1.05 -2.13 12.47
C ILE A 84 -0.49 -3.42 11.87
N ARG A 85 0.78 -3.73 12.12
CA ARG A 85 1.43 -4.97 11.63
C ARG A 85 0.82 -6.25 12.22
N ARG A 86 0.25 -6.17 13.43
CA ARG A 86 -0.53 -7.28 14.01
C ARG A 86 -1.91 -7.40 13.36
N LYS A 87 -2.55 -6.27 13.03
CA LYS A 87 -3.86 -6.25 12.34
C LYS A 87 -3.75 -6.74 10.89
N LEU A 88 -2.73 -6.29 10.17
CA LEU A 88 -2.45 -6.67 8.77
C LEU A 88 -1.39 -7.80 8.71
N TRP A 89 -1.54 -8.81 9.57
CA TRP A 89 -0.51 -9.84 9.76
C TRP A 89 -0.14 -10.60 8.49
N ARG A 90 -1.06 -10.75 7.53
CA ARG A 90 -0.76 -11.40 6.24
C ARG A 90 0.20 -10.59 5.39
N ALA A 91 0.01 -9.26 5.34
CA ALA A 91 0.94 -8.37 4.65
C ALA A 91 2.30 -8.39 5.37
N ASP A 92 2.32 -8.30 6.71
CA ASP A 92 3.57 -8.38 7.48
C ASP A 92 4.30 -9.73 7.28
N ALA A 93 3.57 -10.84 7.26
CA ALA A 93 4.13 -12.17 6.98
C ALA A 93 4.72 -12.23 5.56
N ARG A 94 4.04 -11.68 4.56
CA ARG A 94 4.51 -11.61 3.17
C ARG A 94 5.82 -10.84 3.06
N GLN A 95 5.90 -9.66 3.66
CA GLN A 95 7.12 -8.84 3.67
C GLN A 95 8.32 -9.58 4.29
N LYS A 96 8.06 -10.47 5.25
CA LYS A 96 9.07 -11.28 5.95
C LYS A 96 9.32 -12.65 5.30
N GLY A 97 8.65 -12.99 4.18
CA GLY A 97 8.78 -14.30 3.53
C GLY A 97 8.17 -15.46 4.33
N ARG A 98 7.18 -15.19 5.19
CA ARG A 98 6.55 -16.16 6.12
C ARG A 98 5.14 -16.58 5.70
N MET A 99 4.75 -16.33 4.45
CA MET A 99 3.44 -16.78 3.98
C MET A 99 3.41 -18.31 3.92
N PRO A 100 2.36 -18.95 4.47
CA PRO A 100 2.21 -20.39 4.34
C PRO A 100 2.06 -20.76 2.86
N GLN A 101 2.62 -21.90 2.48
CA GLN A 101 2.43 -22.46 1.14
C GLN A 101 0.94 -22.69 0.91
N ALA A 102 0.45 -22.33 -0.27
CA ALA A 102 -0.92 -22.63 -0.67
C ALA A 102 -1.10 -24.16 -0.61
N ARG A 103 -2.12 -24.61 0.12
CA ARG A 103 -2.56 -26.01 0.10
C ARG A 103 -3.33 -26.30 -1.17
#